data_AF-A0A3N2KDM8-F1
#
_entry.id   AF-A0A3N2KDM8-F1
#
_cell.length_a   1.000
_cell.length_b   1.000
_cell.length_c   1.000
_cell.angle_alpha   90.00
_cell.angle_beta   90.00
_cell.angle_gamma   90.00
#
_symmetry.space_group_name_H-M   'P 1'
#
loop_
_entity.id
_entity.type
_entity.pdbx_description
1 polymer ?
#
loop_
_entity_poly.entity_id
_entity_poly.type
_entity_poly.pdbx_seq_one_letter_code
_entity_poly.pdbx_strand_id
1 'polypeptide(L)' 'MFTYEITVKERNGHILHPSYSSPNEVSRSFLIDFFGLNEPDVESYSIKKVEPSSNKNHE' A
#
# COMPACT_ATOMS: atom_id res chain seq x y z
N MET A 1 -14.35 4.59 4.07
CA MET A 1 -12.93 4.67 4.47
C MET A 1 -12.16 3.73 3.58
N PHE A 2 -11.15 4.22 2.90
CA PHE A 2 -10.30 3.40 2.04
C PHE A 2 -9.06 3.00 2.82
N THR A 3 -8.70 1.73 2.76
CA THR A 3 -7.44 1.23 3.29
C THR A 3 -6.56 0.82 2.13
N TYR A 4 -5.30 1.21 2.19
CA TYR A 4 -4.28 0.86 1.22
C TYR A 4 -3.27 -0.01 1.93
N GLU A 5 -3.06 -1.20 1.41
CA GLU A 5 -1.95 -2.07 1.80
C GLU A 5 -0.84 -1.87 0.78
N ILE A 6 0.33 -1.47 1.26
CA ILE A 6 1.50 -1.25 0.43
C ILE A 6 2.49 -2.34 0.80
N THR A 7 3.04 -3.02 -0.21
CA THR A 7 4.18 -3.91 -0.06
C THR A 7 5.35 -3.30 -0.79
N VAL A 8 6.47 -3.10 -0.10
CA VAL A 8 7.71 -2.60 -0.69
C VAL A 8 8.77 -3.66 -0.49
N LYS A 9 9.43 -4.06 -1.56
CA LYS A 9 10.60 -4.91 -1.52
C LYS A 9 11.81 -4.04 -1.84
N GLU A 10 12.69 -3.89 -0.86
CA GLU A 10 13.98 -3.21 -1.02
C GLU A 10 15.01 -4.16 -1.66
N ARG A 11 16.00 -3.60 -2.35
CA ARG A 11 17.07 -4.37 -3.03
C ARG A 11 17.98 -5.13 -2.06
N ASN A 12 18.03 -4.69 -0.81
CA ASN A 12 18.74 -5.38 0.27
C ASN A 12 18.02 -6.68 0.72
N GLY A 13 16.84 -6.99 0.16
CA GLY A 13 16.02 -8.16 0.51
C GLY A 13 14.99 -7.91 1.61
N HIS A 14 14.95 -6.71 2.19
CA HIS A 14 13.98 -6.32 3.20
C HIS A 14 12.62 -6.03 2.57
N ILE A 15 11.55 -6.46 3.26
CA ILE A 15 10.17 -6.28 2.79
C ILE A 15 9.40 -5.49 3.85
N LEU A 16 8.81 -4.38 3.43
CA LEU A 16 7.95 -3.52 4.24
C LEU A 16 6.50 -3.71 3.82
N HIS A 17 5.60 -3.82 4.80
CA HIS A 17 4.16 -3.96 4.59
C HIS A 17 3.35 -2.87 5.31
N PRO A 18 3.55 -1.57 5.01
CA PRO A 18 2.77 -0.54 5.67
C PRO A 18 1.32 -0.48 5.18
N SER A 19 0.43 -0.06 6.07
CA SER A 19 -0.97 0.22 5.76
C SER A 19 -1.28 1.71 5.96
N TYR A 20 -2.10 2.26 5.08
CA TYR A 20 -2.56 3.64 5.15
C TYR A 20 -4.06 3.69 4.97
N SER A 21 -4.76 4.35 5.88
CA SER A 21 -6.21 4.53 5.78
C SER A 21 -6.57 6.00 5.63
N SER A 22 -7.40 6.31 4.65
CA SER A 22 -7.85 7.66 4.34
C SER A 22 -9.36 7.70 4.14
N PRO A 23 -10.05 8.78 4.57
CA PRO A 23 -11.45 8.98 4.23
C PRO A 23 -11.65 9.22 2.72
N ASN A 24 -10.61 9.73 2.04
CA ASN A 24 -10.62 10.07 0.62
C ASN A 24 -9.71 9.15 -0.19
N GLU A 25 -9.98 9.01 -1.48
CA GLU A 25 -9.06 8.32 -2.39
C GLU A 25 -7.74 9.09 -2.49
N VAL A 26 -6.62 8.37 -2.37
CA VAL A 26 -5.28 8.94 -2.50
C VAL A 26 -4.55 8.32 -3.68
N SER A 27 -3.73 9.13 -4.36
CA SER A 27 -2.96 8.69 -5.52
C SER A 27 -1.75 7.86 -5.10
N ARG A 28 -1.28 7.01 -6.03
CA ARG A 28 -0.03 6.25 -5.87
C ARG A 28 1.16 7.14 -5.51
N SER A 29 1.34 8.27 -6.20
CA SER A 29 2.46 9.19 -5.94
C SER A 29 2.44 9.73 -4.51
N PHE A 30 1.26 10.07 -3.99
CA PHE A 30 1.11 10.48 -2.59
C PHE A 30 1.59 9.40 -1.62
N LEU A 31 1.21 8.13 -1.84
CA LEU A 31 1.64 7.03 -0.98
C LEU A 31 3.16 6.82 -1.03
N ILE A 32 3.79 6.94 -2.21
CA ILE A 32 5.23 6.81 -2.38
C ILE A 32 5.98 7.91 -1.60
N ASP A 33 5.57 9.17 -1.77
CA ASP A 33 6.11 10.31 -1.03
C ASP A 33 5.87 10.17 0.48
N PHE A 34 4.66 9.79 0.88
CA PHE A 34 4.27 9.65 2.28
C PHE A 34 5.11 8.62 3.03
N PHE A 35 5.41 7.49 2.39
CA PHE A 35 6.28 6.46 2.99
C PHE A 35 7.78 6.74 2.84
N GLY A 36 8.16 7.87 2.21
CA GLY A 36 9.56 8.26 2.04
C GLY A 36 10.38 7.19 1.32
N LEU A 37 9.77 6.49 0.35
CA LEU A 37 10.45 5.39 -0.33
C LEU A 37 11.60 5.94 -1.16
N ASN A 38 12.82 5.52 -0.84
CA ASN A 38 13.99 5.87 -1.64
C ASN A 38 14.00 5.02 -2.91
N GLU A 39 13.45 5.55 -4.01
CA GLU A 39 13.35 4.86 -5.30
C GLU A 39 14.59 4.04 -5.73
N PRO A 40 15.85 4.50 -5.55
CA PRO A 40 17.02 3.69 -5.89
C PRO A 40 17.19 2.41 -5.05
N ASP A 41 16.67 2.37 -3.82
CA ASP A 41 16.75 1.23 -2.92
C ASP A 41 15.54 0.29 -3.06
N VAL A 42 14.49 0.70 -3.76
CA VAL A 42 13.30 -0.11 -4.00
C VAL A 42 13.52 -1.01 -5.22
N GLU A 43 13.34 -2.31 -5.03
CA GLU A 43 13.31 -3.30 -6.11
C GLU A 43 11.93 -3.34 -6.76
N SER A 44 10.89 -3.41 -5.93
CA SER A 44 9.50 -3.40 -6.40
C SER A 44 8.57 -2.92 -5.29
N TYR A 45 7.41 -2.42 -5.68
CA TYR A 45 6.34 -2.15 -4.74
C TYR A 45 4.97 -2.44 -5.36
N SER A 46 4.03 -2.83 -4.51
CA SER A 46 2.66 -3.16 -4.86
C SER A 46 1.72 -2.41 -3.93
N ILE A 47 0.70 -1.77 -4.50
CA ILE A 47 -0.31 -1.02 -3.73
C ILE A 47 -1.65 -1.66 -4.01
N LYS A 48 -2.31 -2.12 -2.95
CA LYS A 48 -3.63 -2.73 -3.01
C LYS A 48 -4.61 -1.87 -2.21
N LYS A 49 -5.66 -1.41 -2.89
CA LYS A 49 -6.82 -0.81 -2.22
C LYS A 49 -7.65 -1.95 -1.61
N VAL A 50 -7.70 -2.00 -0.29
CA VAL A 50 -8.56 -2.89 0.48
C VAL A 50 -9.81 -2.10 0.81
N GLU A 51 -10.89 -2.46 0.14
CA GLU A 51 -12.21 -2.06 0.62
C GLU A 51 -12.55 -2.92 1.84
N PRO A 52 -13.16 -2.36 2.89
CA PRO A 52 -13.71 -3.18 3.96
C PRO A 52 -14.65 -4.18 3.31
N SER A 53 -14.32 -5.47 3.44
CA SER A 53 -15.10 -6.54 2.84
C SER A 53 -16.57 -6.37 3.27
N SER A 54 -17.43 -5.97 2.34
CA SER A 54 -18.83 -6.38 2.37
C SER A 54 -18.78 -7.90 2.26
N ASN A 55 -18.78 -8.56 3.40
CA ASN A 55 -18.81 -10.00 3.54
C ASN A 55 -20.10 -10.49 2.90
N LYS A 56 -20.07 -10.75 1.58
CA LYS A 56 -21.12 -11.49 0.91
C LYS A 56 -20.91 -12.94 1.34
N ASN A 57 -21.50 -13.30 2.48
CA ASN A 57 -21.71 -14.69 2.84
C ASN A 57 -22.27 -15.39 1.61
N HIS A 58 -21.55 -16.41 1.18
CA HIS A 58 -22.04 -17.41 0.24
C HIS A 58 -23.08 -18.22 1.04
N GLU A 59 -24.36 -18.02 0.75
CA GLU A 59 -25.44 -18.93 1.15
C GLU A 59 -25.44 -20.16 0.26
#